data_AF-I7A3F3-F1
#
_entry.id   AF-I7A3F3-F1
#
_cell.length_a   1.000
_cell.length_b   1.000
_cell.length_c   1.000
_cell.angle_alpha   90.00
_cell.angle_beta   90.00
_cell.angle_gamma   90.00
#
_symmetry.space_group_name_H-M   'P 1'
#
loop_
_entity.id
_entity.type
_entity.pdbx_description
1 polymer ?
#
loop_
_entity_poly.entity_id
_entity_poly.type
_entity_poly.pdbx_seq_one_letter_code
_entity_poly.pdbx_strand_id
1 'polypeptide(L)'
;MTTSDYYKFKEALGFSESGGNYNKDYGNYWGKYQFGEARRKDIESILGLKHLTRSEFTPEMQEKFFEAHVKDLENKIISSGLDKYIGSKVAGKSNNLTTRINLFGLIAGAHLGGFNGLKKAIETNFVYDPADSFGTHISDYIAKFSWLMEKKITDFWRLRQLLYSFWG
;
A
#
# COMPACT_ATOMS: atom_id res chain seq x y z
N MET A 1 2.16 -11.67 10.03
CA MET A 1 1.06 -11.74 9.03
C MET A 1 0.75 -13.19 8.65
N THR A 2 -0.50 -13.61 8.43
CA THR A 2 -0.78 -14.96 7.85
C THR A 2 -0.63 -14.94 6.33
N THR A 3 -0.35 -16.10 5.71
CA THR A 3 -0.27 -16.22 4.24
C THR A 3 -1.55 -15.78 3.54
N SER A 4 -2.72 -16.14 4.08
CA SER A 4 -4.02 -15.75 3.51
C SER A 4 -4.22 -14.24 3.54
N ASP A 5 -3.91 -13.59 4.66
CA ASP A 5 -4.06 -12.15 4.78
C ASP A 5 -3.09 -11.40 3.87
N TYR A 6 -1.86 -11.91 3.71
CA TYR A 6 -0.91 -11.37 2.75
C TYR A 6 -1.46 -11.40 1.32
N TYR A 7 -1.96 -12.55 0.85
CA TYR A 7 -2.51 -12.66 -0.50
C TYR A 7 -3.70 -11.73 -0.71
N LYS A 8 -4.61 -11.65 0.27
CA LYS A 8 -5.75 -10.74 0.21
C LYS A 8 -5.30 -9.27 0.15
N PHE A 9 -4.33 -8.87 0.97
CA PHE A 9 -3.78 -7.52 0.96
C PHE A 9 -3.13 -7.18 -0.37
N LYS A 10 -2.28 -8.08 -0.86
CA LYS A 10 -1.57 -7.95 -2.13
C LYS A 10 -2.53 -7.72 -3.30
N GLU A 11 -3.56 -8.53 -3.40
CA GLU A 11 -4.57 -8.39 -4.45
C GLU A 11 -5.40 -7.12 -4.29
N ALA A 12 -5.75 -6.73 -3.06
CA ALA A 12 -6.45 -5.49 -2.80
C ALA A 12 -5.62 -4.25 -3.20
N LEU A 13 -4.34 -4.22 -2.84
CA LEU A 13 -3.45 -3.10 -3.12
C LEU A 13 -3.18 -3.01 -4.63
N GLY A 14 -2.75 -4.10 -5.27
CA GLY A 14 -2.50 -4.10 -6.71
C GLY A 14 -3.75 -3.74 -7.53
N PHE A 15 -4.93 -4.14 -7.06
CA PHE A 15 -6.17 -3.71 -7.69
C PHE A 15 -6.46 -2.22 -7.48
N SER A 16 -6.21 -1.69 -6.28
CA SER A 16 -6.37 -0.25 -5.99
C SER A 16 -5.43 0.63 -6.83
N GLU A 17 -4.19 0.19 -7.03
CA GLU A 17 -3.14 0.94 -7.73
C GLU A 17 -3.31 0.94 -9.25
N SER A 18 -3.67 -0.21 -9.84
CA SER A 18 -3.66 -0.34 -11.30
C SER A 18 -4.81 -1.16 -11.90
N GLY A 19 -5.76 -1.59 -11.07
CA GLY A 19 -6.75 -2.59 -11.45
C GLY A 19 -6.15 -4.00 -11.61
N GLY A 20 -4.95 -4.25 -11.09
CA GLY A 20 -4.24 -5.53 -11.22
C GLY A 20 -3.39 -5.67 -12.48
N ASN A 21 -3.21 -4.60 -13.25
CA ASN A 21 -2.48 -4.61 -14.50
C ASN A 21 -0.97 -4.39 -14.28
N TYR A 22 -0.16 -5.43 -14.54
CA TYR A 22 1.31 -5.39 -14.43
C TYR A 22 2.00 -4.48 -15.45
N ASN A 23 1.30 -4.10 -16.52
CA ASN A 23 1.80 -3.23 -17.57
C ASN A 23 1.24 -1.81 -17.47
N LYS A 24 0.54 -1.48 -16.37
CA LYS A 24 0.02 -0.12 -16.16
C LYS A 24 1.15 0.84 -15.85
N ASP A 25 1.16 1.96 -16.56
CA ASP A 25 2.18 3.00 -16.40
C ASP A 25 1.49 4.36 -16.27
N TYR A 26 1.71 5.03 -15.13
CA TYR A 26 1.29 6.41 -14.90
C TYR A 26 2.48 7.37 -14.87
N GLY A 27 3.37 7.25 -15.86
CA GLY A 27 4.47 8.18 -16.08
C GLY A 27 5.67 7.90 -15.18
N ASN A 28 5.55 8.04 -13.86
CA ASN A 28 6.64 7.80 -12.89
C ASN A 28 6.45 6.54 -12.04
N TYR A 29 5.40 5.77 -12.31
CA TYR A 29 4.94 4.67 -11.46
C TYR A 29 4.76 3.39 -12.28
N TRP A 30 5.36 2.30 -11.80
CA TRP A 30 5.58 1.10 -12.60
C TRP A 30 4.66 -0.04 -12.14
N GLY A 31 3.83 -0.53 -13.06
CA GLY A 31 3.18 -1.83 -13.00
C GLY A 31 2.04 -1.99 -11.99
N LYS A 32 1.79 -3.22 -11.53
CA LYS A 32 0.62 -3.61 -10.74
C LYS A 32 0.48 -2.80 -9.46
N TYR A 33 1.60 -2.49 -8.82
CA TYR A 33 1.66 -1.81 -7.53
C TYR A 33 2.07 -0.35 -7.64
N GLN A 34 2.19 0.18 -8.87
CA GLN A 34 2.59 1.56 -9.14
C GLN A 34 3.83 1.96 -8.33
N PHE A 35 4.92 1.20 -8.45
CA PHE A 35 6.16 1.54 -7.76
C PHE A 35 6.77 2.80 -8.35
N GLY A 36 6.96 3.83 -7.53
CA GLY A 36 7.57 5.09 -7.99
C GLY A 36 9.03 4.89 -8.43
N GLU A 37 9.48 5.71 -9.38
CA GLU A 37 10.85 5.68 -9.93
C GLU A 37 11.95 5.71 -8.85
N ALA A 38 11.71 6.42 -7.73
CA ALA A 38 12.62 6.47 -6.59
C ALA A 38 12.90 5.09 -5.96
N ARG A 39 11.98 4.12 -6.14
CA ARG A 39 12.12 2.73 -5.67
C ARG A 39 12.90 1.86 -6.64
N ARG A 40 13.25 2.33 -7.84
CA ARG A 40 13.97 1.53 -8.84
C ARG A 40 15.28 0.94 -8.30
N LYS A 41 16.04 1.73 -7.54
CA LYS A 41 17.28 1.24 -6.90
C LYS A 41 17.04 0.15 -5.86
N ASP A 42 15.95 0.25 -5.10
CA ASP A 42 15.57 -0.78 -4.13
C ASP A 42 15.13 -2.06 -4.86
N ILE A 43 14.39 -1.92 -5.96
CA ILE A 43 14.00 -3.04 -6.84
C ILE A 43 15.24 -3.76 -7.36
N GLU A 44 16.17 -3.00 -7.95
CA GLU A 44 17.44 -3.53 -8.45
C GLU A 44 18.23 -4.25 -7.36
N SER A 45 18.37 -3.63 -6.19
CA SER A 45 19.12 -4.21 -5.07
C SER A 45 18.50 -5.51 -4.56
N ILE A 46 17.17 -5.56 -4.41
CA ILE A 46 16.46 -6.73 -3.89
C ILE A 46 16.43 -7.87 -4.92
N LEU A 47 16.32 -7.54 -6.19
CA LEU A 47 16.27 -8.53 -7.27
C LEU A 47 17.65 -8.93 -7.79
N GLY A 48 18.73 -8.26 -7.35
CA GLY A 48 20.09 -8.52 -7.82
C GLY A 48 20.31 -8.06 -9.27
N LEU A 49 19.64 -6.98 -9.68
CA LEU A 49 19.65 -6.45 -11.05
C LEU A 49 20.41 -5.13 -11.12
N LYS A 50 20.71 -4.71 -12.35
CA LYS A 50 21.30 -3.40 -12.65
C LYS A 50 20.68 -2.85 -13.92
N HIS A 51 20.45 -1.55 -13.95
CA HIS A 51 19.85 -0.82 -15.08
C HIS A 51 18.49 -1.36 -15.51
N LEU A 52 17.67 -1.80 -14.55
CA LEU A 52 16.34 -2.33 -14.81
C LEU A 52 15.50 -1.29 -15.57
N THR A 53 14.97 -1.69 -16.73
CA THR A 53 13.99 -0.92 -17.50
C THR A 53 12.57 -1.37 -17.19
N ARG A 54 11.57 -0.56 -17.57
CA ARG A 54 10.15 -0.89 -17.37
C ARG A 54 9.72 -2.14 -18.11
N SER A 55 10.17 -2.29 -19.36
CA SER A 55 9.85 -3.45 -20.20
C SER A 55 10.41 -4.76 -19.65
N GLU A 56 11.49 -4.68 -18.86
CA GLU A 56 12.11 -5.85 -18.21
C GLU A 56 11.46 -6.18 -16.86
N PHE A 57 10.61 -5.31 -16.32
CA PHE A 57 10.01 -5.53 -14.99
C PHE A 57 8.80 -6.47 -15.06
N THR A 58 9.10 -7.76 -15.22
CA THR A 58 8.10 -8.81 -15.41
C THR A 58 7.13 -8.93 -14.22
N PRO A 59 5.94 -9.52 -14.41
CA PRO A 59 5.00 -9.78 -13.32
C PRO A 59 5.65 -10.52 -12.14
N GLU A 60 6.47 -11.54 -12.39
CA GLU A 60 7.15 -12.28 -11.32
C GLU A 60 8.10 -11.40 -10.50
N MET A 61 8.85 -10.51 -11.17
CA MET A 61 9.73 -9.56 -10.51
C MET A 61 8.95 -8.56 -9.66
N GLN A 62 7.81 -8.08 -10.16
CA GLN A 62 6.91 -7.19 -9.41
C GLN A 62 6.37 -7.88 -8.16
N GLU A 63 5.91 -9.13 -8.27
CA GLU A 63 5.42 -9.92 -7.14
C GLU A 63 6.50 -10.18 -6.09
N LYS A 64 7.71 -10.58 -6.53
CA LYS A 64 8.84 -10.83 -5.64
C LYS A 64 9.29 -9.56 -4.92
N PHE A 65 9.38 -8.44 -5.63
CA PHE A 65 9.73 -7.17 -5.01
C PHE A 65 8.63 -6.69 -4.07
N PHE A 66 7.35 -6.83 -4.44
CA PHE A 66 6.24 -6.43 -3.57
C PHE A 66 6.27 -7.19 -2.23
N GLU A 67 6.52 -8.50 -2.27
CA GLU A 67 6.66 -9.30 -1.05
C GLU A 67 7.79 -8.80 -0.15
N ALA A 68 8.97 -8.55 -0.72
CA ALA A 68 10.11 -8.02 0.01
C ALA A 68 9.83 -6.61 0.56
N HIS A 69 9.13 -5.78 -0.21
CA HIS A 69 8.75 -4.43 0.19
C HIS A 69 7.78 -4.43 1.39
N VAL A 70 6.75 -5.28 1.35
CA VAL A 70 5.80 -5.45 2.46
C VAL A 70 6.52 -5.90 3.73
N LYS A 71 7.43 -6.88 3.63
CA LYS A 71 8.24 -7.34 4.79
C LYS A 71 9.14 -6.25 5.35
N ASP A 72 9.80 -5.46 4.49
CA ASP A 72 10.61 -4.31 4.91
C ASP A 72 9.77 -3.26 5.66
N LEU A 73 8.57 -2.94 5.14
CA LEU A 73 7.65 -2.00 5.79
C LEU A 73 7.13 -2.54 7.13
N GLU A 74 6.73 -3.81 7.22
CA GLU A 74 6.33 -4.45 8.48
C GLU A 74 7.44 -4.34 9.53
N ASN A 75 8.67 -4.69 9.17
CA ASN A 75 9.83 -4.58 10.07
C ASN A 75 10.10 -3.13 10.51
N LYS A 76 10.01 -2.16 9.60
CA LYS A 76 10.21 -0.73 9.92
C LYS A 76 9.11 -0.19 10.83
N ILE A 77 7.86 -0.59 10.62
CA ILE A 77 6.72 -0.23 11.46
C ILE A 77 6.94 -0.71 12.90
N ILE A 78 7.32 -1.98 13.08
CA ILE A 78 7.57 -2.58 14.40
C ILE A 78 8.80 -1.95 15.05
N SER A 79 9.93 -1.90 14.36
CA SER A 79 11.20 -1.39 14.92
C SER A 79 11.16 0.10 15.27
N SER A 80 10.29 0.88 14.61
CA SER A 80 10.08 2.30 14.94
C SER A 80 8.97 2.54 15.97
N GLY A 81 8.36 1.48 16.51
CA GLY A 81 7.29 1.57 17.49
C GLY A 81 5.99 2.18 16.95
N LEU A 82 5.73 2.08 15.65
CA LEU A 82 4.47 2.53 15.04
C LEU A 82 3.34 1.51 15.21
N ASP A 83 3.69 0.25 15.49
CA ASP A 83 2.77 -0.82 15.83
C ASP A 83 1.91 -0.51 17.07
N LYS A 84 2.41 0.30 18.02
CA LYS A 84 1.62 0.76 19.18
C LYS A 84 0.35 1.54 18.84
N TYR A 85 0.25 2.07 17.61
CA TYR A 85 -0.94 2.79 17.15
C TYR A 85 -2.01 1.86 16.55
N ILE A 86 -1.71 0.57 16.34
CA ILE A 86 -2.70 -0.43 15.93
C ILE A 86 -3.85 -0.46 16.94
N GLY A 87 -5.09 -0.48 16.44
CA GLY A 87 -6.31 -0.37 17.23
C GLY A 87 -6.80 1.07 17.44
N SER A 88 -5.97 2.09 17.18
CA SER A 88 -6.38 3.50 17.23
C SER A 88 -7.38 3.82 16.13
N LYS A 89 -8.26 4.79 16.37
CA LYS A 89 -9.24 5.24 15.37
C LYS A 89 -8.53 6.04 14.28
N VAL A 90 -8.86 5.80 13.03
CA VAL A 90 -8.47 6.62 11.87
C VAL A 90 -9.72 6.99 11.08
N ALA A 91 -9.75 8.21 10.58
CA ALA A 91 -10.74 8.68 9.61
C ALA A 91 -9.99 9.10 8.34
N GLY A 92 -10.36 8.53 7.20
CA GLY A 92 -9.83 8.97 5.91
C GLY A 92 -10.38 10.35 5.56
N LYS A 93 -9.51 11.22 5.09
CA LYS A 93 -9.80 12.63 4.81
C LYS A 93 -10.75 12.83 3.63
N SER A 94 -10.57 12.09 2.55
CA SER A 94 -11.37 12.21 1.32
C SER A 94 -12.38 11.07 1.18
N ASN A 95 -12.10 9.88 1.72
CA ASN A 95 -12.97 8.71 1.55
C ASN A 95 -14.01 8.52 2.67
N ASN A 96 -14.01 9.38 3.70
CA ASN A 96 -14.92 9.36 4.86
C ASN A 96 -15.00 8.02 5.62
N LEU A 97 -14.03 7.11 5.41
CA LEU A 97 -13.99 5.85 6.12
C LEU A 97 -13.47 6.07 7.53
N THR A 98 -14.22 5.57 8.51
CA THR A 98 -13.77 5.50 9.89
C THR A 98 -13.59 4.06 10.32
N THR A 99 -12.40 3.71 10.79
CA THR A 99 -12.07 2.35 11.23
C THR A 99 -10.98 2.36 12.30
N ARG A 100 -10.54 1.18 12.75
CA ARG A 100 -9.34 1.02 13.57
C ARG A 100 -8.14 0.72 12.69
N ILE A 101 -7.02 1.35 12.98
CA ILE A 101 -5.74 1.10 12.31
C ILE A 101 -5.34 -0.36 12.54
N ASN A 102 -4.91 -1.03 11.48
CA ASN A 102 -4.20 -2.30 11.58
C ASN A 102 -2.89 -2.25 10.78
N LEU A 103 -2.09 -3.32 10.88
CA LEU A 103 -0.79 -3.41 10.21
C LEU A 103 -0.89 -3.18 8.69
N PHE A 104 -1.91 -3.72 8.02
CA PHE A 104 -2.08 -3.57 6.58
C PHE A 104 -2.43 -2.13 6.18
N GLY A 105 -3.22 -1.43 7.01
CA GLY A 105 -3.46 0.00 6.84
C GLY A 105 -2.15 0.79 6.89
N LEU A 106 -1.32 0.53 7.90
CA LEU A 106 -0.02 1.18 8.03
C LEU A 106 0.89 0.89 6.82
N ILE A 107 0.98 -0.37 6.38
CA ILE A 107 1.78 -0.74 5.20
C ILE A 107 1.28 -0.02 3.95
N ALA A 108 -0.04 0.06 3.74
CA ALA A 108 -0.61 0.80 2.61
C ALA A 108 -0.33 2.31 2.69
N GLY A 109 -0.45 2.92 3.88
CA GLY A 109 -0.10 4.33 4.08
C GLY A 109 1.39 4.62 3.80
N ALA A 110 2.29 3.70 4.18
CA ALA A 110 3.71 3.80 3.83
C ALA A 110 3.99 3.53 2.34
N HIS A 111 3.22 2.68 1.67
CA HIS A 111 3.30 2.48 0.22
C HIS A 111 2.99 3.77 -0.53
N LEU A 112 1.93 4.48 -0.12
CA LEU A 112 1.52 5.76 -0.71
C LEU A 112 2.50 6.90 -0.39
N GLY A 113 2.76 7.15 0.91
CA GLY A 113 3.47 8.33 1.39
C GLY A 113 4.96 8.13 1.68
N GLY A 114 5.48 6.92 1.47
CA GLY A 114 6.77 6.49 2.00
C GLY A 114 6.75 6.28 3.51
N PHE A 115 7.72 5.53 4.03
CA PHE A 115 7.80 5.20 5.46
C PHE A 115 7.88 6.43 6.37
N ASN A 116 8.72 7.41 6.02
CA ASN A 116 8.85 8.65 6.81
C ASN A 116 7.58 9.51 6.76
N GLY A 117 6.87 9.49 5.63
CA GLY A 117 5.57 10.17 5.47
C GLY A 117 4.52 9.55 6.38
N LEU A 118 4.40 8.21 6.36
CA LEU A 118 3.55 7.47 7.31
C LEU A 118 3.89 7.82 8.75
N LYS A 119 5.16 7.72 9.13
CA LYS A 119 5.63 7.97 10.50
C LYS A 119 5.19 9.34 10.98
N LYS A 120 5.48 10.38 10.19
CA LYS A 120 5.10 11.76 10.52
C LYS A 120 3.58 11.95 10.57
N ALA A 121 2.83 11.31 9.68
CA ALA A 121 1.38 11.37 9.69
C ALA A 121 0.81 10.78 10.98
N ILE A 122 1.27 9.59 11.38
CA ILE A 122 0.82 8.93 12.62
C ILE A 122 1.22 9.73 13.87
N GLU A 123 2.47 10.16 13.97
CA GLU A 123 2.98 10.89 15.15
C GLU A 123 2.33 12.26 15.35
N THR A 124 1.84 12.88 14.26
CA THR A 124 1.08 14.14 14.32
C THR A 124 -0.42 13.94 14.34
N ASN A 125 -0.90 12.70 14.49
CA ASN A 125 -2.31 12.35 14.44
C ASN A 125 -3.02 12.93 13.20
N PHE A 126 -2.40 12.74 12.03
CA PHE A 126 -2.87 13.16 10.71
C PHE A 126 -3.02 14.67 10.52
N VAL A 127 -2.40 15.51 11.36
CA VAL A 127 -2.21 16.94 11.05
C VAL A 127 -1.29 17.08 9.84
N TYR A 128 -0.22 16.27 9.76
CA TYR A 128 0.52 16.06 8.52
C TYR A 128 -0.13 14.90 7.74
N ASP A 129 -0.81 15.22 6.65
CA ASP A 129 -1.49 14.21 5.83
C ASP A 129 -1.47 14.64 4.35
N PRO A 130 -0.32 14.50 3.66
CA PRO A 130 -0.19 14.90 2.26
C PRO A 130 -1.06 14.02 1.37
N ALA A 131 -1.54 14.60 0.27
CA ALA A 131 -2.22 13.88 -0.80
C ALA A 131 -1.26 13.58 -1.95
N ASP A 132 -1.52 12.49 -2.66
CA ASP A 132 -0.93 12.22 -3.97
C ASP A 132 -1.52 13.15 -5.06
N SER A 133 -1.11 12.95 -6.32
CA SER A 133 -1.60 13.73 -7.46
C SER A 133 -3.10 13.56 -7.75
N PHE A 134 -3.73 12.54 -7.18
CA PHE A 134 -5.15 12.24 -7.33
C PHE A 134 -5.98 12.73 -6.14
N GLY A 135 -5.37 13.39 -5.15
CA GLY A 135 -6.07 13.89 -3.96
C GLY A 135 -6.27 12.82 -2.88
N THR A 136 -5.59 11.68 -2.98
CA THR A 136 -5.69 10.61 -1.99
C THR A 136 -4.68 10.83 -0.88
N HIS A 137 -5.14 10.88 0.37
CA HIS A 137 -4.30 11.11 1.53
C HIS A 137 -3.74 9.82 2.14
N ILE A 138 -2.68 9.94 2.96
CA ILE A 138 -2.14 8.81 3.74
C ILE A 138 -3.23 8.23 4.65
N SER A 139 -3.99 9.09 5.32
CA SER A 139 -5.13 8.67 6.16
C SER A 139 -6.18 7.88 5.39
N ASP A 140 -6.44 8.23 4.12
CA ASP A 140 -7.39 7.53 3.25
C ASP A 140 -6.95 6.09 3.00
N TYR A 141 -5.67 5.88 2.66
CA TYR A 141 -5.11 4.54 2.46
C TYR A 141 -5.14 3.73 3.74
N ILE A 142 -4.72 4.30 4.88
CA ILE A 142 -4.74 3.58 6.15
C ILE A 142 -6.17 3.16 6.50
N ALA A 143 -7.15 4.06 6.36
CA ALA A 143 -8.56 3.76 6.65
C ALA A 143 -9.11 2.68 5.70
N LYS A 144 -8.89 2.82 4.39
CA LYS A 144 -9.34 1.88 3.35
C LYS A 144 -8.80 0.48 3.58
N PHE A 145 -7.49 0.34 3.71
CA PHE A 145 -6.86 -0.98 3.83
C PHE A 145 -7.05 -1.58 5.21
N SER A 146 -7.14 -0.78 6.28
CA SER A 146 -7.52 -1.34 7.58
C SER A 146 -8.93 -1.93 7.53
N TRP A 147 -9.89 -1.18 6.98
CA TRP A 147 -11.28 -1.62 6.85
C TRP A 147 -11.43 -2.86 5.97
N LEU A 148 -10.80 -2.89 4.79
CA LEU A 148 -10.85 -4.03 3.88
C LEU A 148 -10.30 -5.30 4.52
N MET A 149 -9.20 -5.18 5.25
CA MET A 149 -8.49 -6.34 5.80
C MET A 149 -9.21 -6.96 6.99
N GLU A 150 -9.95 -6.18 7.79
CA GLU A 150 -10.79 -6.72 8.87
C GLU A 150 -12.03 -7.50 8.38
N LYS A 151 -12.54 -7.19 7.18
CA LYS A 151 -13.70 -7.91 6.65
C LYS A 151 -13.33 -9.36 6.31
N LYS A 152 -14.14 -10.33 6.73
CA LYS A 152 -14.06 -11.73 6.29
C LYS A 152 -14.57 -11.90 4.85
N ILE A 153 -13.93 -11.21 3.90
CA ILE A 153 -14.17 -11.36 2.47
C ILE A 153 -13.25 -12.46 1.96
N THR A 154 -13.85 -13.56 1.53
CA THR A 154 -13.15 -14.72 0.96
C THR A 154 -13.21 -14.74 -0.57
N ASP A 155 -14.10 -13.96 -1.18
CA ASP A 155 -14.32 -13.91 -2.62
C ASP A 155 -13.70 -12.66 -3.26
N PHE A 156 -12.93 -12.88 -4.33
CA PHE A 156 -12.18 -11.83 -5.03
C PHE A 156 -13.08 -10.85 -5.79
N TRP A 157 -14.22 -11.30 -6.34
CA TRP A 157 -15.15 -10.42 -7.04
C TRP A 157 -15.79 -9.42 -6.08
N ARG A 158 -16.20 -9.88 -4.90
CA ARG A 158 -16.71 -9.01 -3.84
C ARG A 158 -15.66 -8.00 -3.37
N LEU A 159 -14.40 -8.42 -3.27
CA LEU A 159 -13.29 -7.52 -2.94
C LEU A 159 -13.13 -6.42 -4.01
N ARG A 160 -13.18 -6.76 -5.30
CA ARG A 160 -13.12 -5.77 -6.39
C ARG A 160 -14.29 -4.79 -6.35
N GLN A 161 -15.52 -5.25 -6.13
CA GLN A 161 -16.70 -4.38 -6.03
C GLN A 161 -16.55 -3.34 -4.92
N LEU A 162 -16.06 -3.75 -3.75
CA LEU A 162 -15.78 -2.83 -2.65
C LEU A 162 -14.64 -1.86 -2.97
N LEU A 163 -13.62 -2.32 -3.68
CA LEU A 163 -12.52 -1.44 -4.09
C LEU A 163 -12.99 -0.35 -5.07
N TYR A 164 -13.90 -0.67 -5.99
CA TYR A 164 -14.48 0.30 -6.91
C TYR A 164 -15.33 1.36 -6.19
N SER A 165 -16.02 1.03 -5.09
CA SER A 165 -16.86 2.00 -4.38
C SER A 165 -16.08 3.13 -3.70
N PHE A 166 -14.75 3.03 -3.62
CA PHE A 166 -13.90 4.10 -3.10
C PHE A 166 -13.45 5.12 -4.15
N TRP A 167 -13.78 4.91 -5.43
CA TRP A 167 -13.37 5.75 -6.56
C TRP A 167 -14.58 6.35 -7.30
N GLY A 168 -15.75 6.35 -6.66
CA GLY A 168 -17.01 6.91 -7.19
C GLY A 168 -17.29 8.31 -6.69
#